data_AF-A0A7V2G663-F1
#
_entry.id   AF-A0A7V2G663-F1
#
_cell.length_a   1.000
_cell.length_b   1.000
_cell.length_c   1.000
_cell.angle_alpha   90.00
_cell.angle_beta   90.00
_cell.angle_gamma   90.00
#
_symmetry.space_group_name_H-M   'P 1'
#
loop_
_entity.id
_entity.type
_entity.pdbx_description
1 polymer ?
#
loop_
_entity_poly.entity_id
_entity_poly.type
_entity_poly.pdbx_seq_one_letter_code
_entity_poly.pdbx_strand_id
1 'polypeptide(L)'
;MRSRIPWILLVVALAGALLWRESRSGPLRAIDRGFAAWQARERGVSGADPAVTLVGIDPLNAHFGDPLDYALFLKAALPLEPAVVAIEPVMRWEQPSPAYVRSLSEYLLRAPKVVLGTRLGRSTDPEQAAPRIPVAGGVAGDIGGLAEFSAVAEAPPEGFRDPSNTGVLAGNDPGSGWVPLVVRYRGDVIPTFPLLAYLHWAKRTPSDLVVIPGKEISLGGDLRIPIDASGSALLAPGSAARVRRISTDDLVLAAERRESGLEGDVPRGIPVSGDVVVLGRFSGSGSGVSPAEGIADAVAALQTGGTFREVDVWSRALLALLAIGCGVVFFALSRSAAVLVYAGLAAGYAMVAMGFAARSGVVLPAVLPAGLLGVMLLVRFLPAHSREPRPEAPTR
;
A
#
# COMPACT_ATOMS: atom_id res chain seq x y z
N MET A 1 -7.08 45.53 21.52
CA MET A 1 -7.08 44.09 21.20
C MET A 1 -8.27 43.63 20.32
N ARG A 2 -9.48 44.21 20.42
CA ARG A 2 -10.67 43.77 19.66
C ARG A 2 -10.54 43.77 18.12
N SER A 3 -9.75 44.66 17.50
CA SER A 3 -9.62 44.71 16.03
C SER A 3 -8.71 43.65 15.40
N ARG A 4 -7.95 42.88 16.21
CA ARG A 4 -6.99 41.87 15.71
C ARG A 4 -7.53 40.45 15.69
N ILE A 5 -8.55 40.18 16.50
CA ILE A 5 -9.24 38.88 16.58
C ILE A 5 -9.78 38.43 15.21
N PRO A 6 -10.52 39.26 14.43
CA PRO A 6 -11.05 38.82 13.14
C PRO A 6 -9.95 38.46 12.13
N TRP A 7 -8.83 39.17 12.14
CA TRP A 7 -7.68 38.86 11.27
C TRP A 7 -7.03 37.53 11.64
N ILE A 8 -6.77 37.28 12.93
CA ILE A 8 -6.17 36.02 13.38
C ILE A 8 -7.08 34.83 13.03
N LEU A 9 -8.38 34.96 13.26
CA LEU A 9 -9.35 33.92 12.90
C LEU A 9 -9.37 33.66 11.39
N LEU A 10 -9.31 34.72 10.57
CA LEU A 10 -9.25 34.58 9.11
C LEU A 10 -7.99 33.84 8.66
N VAL A 11 -6.81 34.21 9.19
CA VAL A 11 -5.54 33.55 8.85
C VAL A 11 -5.56 32.08 9.25
N VAL A 12 -6.03 31.76 10.46
CA VAL A 12 -6.13 30.37 10.94
C VAL A 12 -7.13 29.57 10.11
N ALA A 13 -8.27 30.15 9.73
CA ALA A 13 -9.26 29.49 8.89
C ALA A 13 -8.72 29.20 7.48
N LEU A 14 -8.06 30.17 6.84
CA LEU A 14 -7.45 30.00 5.51
C LEU A 14 -6.31 28.98 5.54
N ALA A 15 -5.44 29.06 6.55
CA ALA A 15 -4.36 28.10 6.72
C ALA A 15 -4.91 26.69 7.02
N GLY A 16 -5.95 26.58 7.83
CA GLY A 16 -6.63 25.31 8.11
C GLY A 16 -7.25 24.69 6.85
N ALA A 17 -7.93 25.50 6.03
CA ALA A 17 -8.49 25.05 4.75
C ALA A 17 -7.39 24.59 3.77
N LEU A 18 -6.27 25.31 3.73
CA LEU A 18 -5.11 24.92 2.92
C LEU A 18 -4.50 23.60 3.42
N LEU A 19 -4.18 23.50 4.71
CA LEU A 19 -3.63 22.28 5.32
C LEU A 19 -4.54 21.08 5.12
N TRP A 20 -5.86 21.28 5.21
CA TRP A 20 -6.85 20.25 4.94
C TRP A 20 -6.76 19.72 3.50
N ARG A 21 -6.70 20.62 2.52
CA ARG A 21 -6.56 20.27 1.11
C ARG A 21 -5.24 19.55 0.84
N GLU A 22 -4.14 20.11 1.35
CA GLU A 22 -2.78 19.61 1.13
C GLU A 22 -2.54 18.25 1.79
N SER A 23 -3.11 18.01 2.98
CA SER A 23 -3.11 16.72 3.66
C SER A 23 -3.87 15.64 2.86
N ARG A 24 -4.96 16.02 2.18
CA ARG A 24 -5.80 15.06 1.44
C ARG A 24 -5.27 14.73 0.05
N SER A 25 -4.77 15.70 -0.70
CA SER A 25 -4.41 15.52 -2.11
C SER A 25 -3.16 16.25 -2.57
N GLY A 26 -2.50 16.99 -1.68
CA GLY A 26 -1.33 17.79 -2.01
C GLY A 26 0.00 17.13 -1.61
N PRO A 27 1.13 17.82 -1.84
CA PRO A 27 2.47 17.40 -1.43
C PRO A 27 2.60 17.00 0.05
N LEU A 28 1.83 17.63 0.96
CA LEU A 28 1.93 17.33 2.39
C LEU A 28 1.36 15.95 2.75
N ARG A 29 0.59 15.33 1.85
CA ARG A 29 0.10 13.96 2.04
C ARG A 29 1.22 12.95 2.26
N ALA A 30 2.40 13.16 1.67
CA ALA A 30 3.54 12.27 1.89
C ALA A 30 3.96 12.23 3.37
N ILE A 31 3.85 13.35 4.08
CA ILE A 31 4.14 13.44 5.52
C ILE A 31 3.09 12.65 6.31
N ASP A 32 1.81 12.81 5.99
CA ASP A 32 0.74 12.05 6.64
C ASP A 32 0.86 10.55 6.39
N ARG A 33 1.22 10.14 5.16
CA ARG A 33 1.48 8.74 4.83
C ARG A 33 2.67 8.18 5.60
N GLY A 34 3.76 8.93 5.70
CA GLY A 34 4.94 8.53 6.49
C GLY A 34 4.61 8.42 7.98
N PHE A 35 3.84 9.36 8.52
CA PHE A 35 3.39 9.32 9.91
C PHE A 35 2.40 8.18 10.18
N ALA A 36 1.50 7.89 9.25
CA ALA A 36 0.60 6.75 9.32
C ALA A 36 1.37 5.41 9.26
N ALA A 37 2.37 5.32 8.39
CA ALA A 37 3.26 4.15 8.31
C ALA A 37 4.05 3.96 9.60
N TRP A 38 4.52 5.04 10.22
CA TRP A 38 5.16 4.99 11.53
C TRP A 38 4.19 4.49 12.61
N GLN A 39 2.96 5.01 12.68
CA GLN A 39 1.92 4.52 13.59
C GLN A 39 1.60 3.03 13.40
N ALA A 40 1.58 2.56 12.15
CA ALA A 40 1.25 1.18 11.81
C ALA A 40 2.30 0.17 12.29
N ARG A 41 3.55 0.58 12.53
CA ARG A 41 4.64 -0.29 13.00
C ARG A 41 4.39 -0.86 14.39
N GLU A 42 3.66 -0.14 15.24
CA GLU A 42 3.46 -0.50 16.65
C GLU A 42 2.34 -1.55 16.86
N ARG A 43 1.53 -1.84 15.83
CA ARG A 43 0.52 -2.89 15.95
C ARG A 43 1.17 -4.25 15.73
N GLY A 44 1.31 -5.02 16.80
CA GLY A 44 1.61 -6.44 16.71
C GLY A 44 0.56 -7.16 15.86
N VAL A 45 1.00 -8.04 14.96
CA VAL A 45 0.05 -8.76 14.12
C VAL A 45 -0.72 -9.76 14.96
N SER A 46 -2.04 -9.66 14.96
CA SER A 46 -2.93 -10.57 15.67
C SER A 46 -3.59 -11.52 14.66
N GLY A 47 -3.68 -12.80 14.98
CA GLY A 47 -4.37 -13.80 14.17
C GLY A 47 -3.49 -14.98 13.76
N ALA A 48 -4.07 -15.91 12.99
CA ALA A 48 -3.38 -17.07 12.45
C ALA A 48 -2.20 -16.66 11.55
N ASP A 49 -1.26 -17.57 11.34
CA ASP A 49 -0.19 -17.38 10.38
C ASP A 49 -0.76 -17.29 8.96
N PRO A 50 -0.24 -16.38 8.13
CA PRO A 50 -0.72 -16.23 6.76
C PRO A 50 -0.45 -17.52 5.96
N ALA A 51 -1.38 -17.83 5.05
CA ALA A 51 -1.25 -18.88 4.06
C ALA A 51 -0.52 -18.32 2.83
N VAL A 52 0.71 -17.86 3.04
CA VAL A 52 1.58 -17.27 2.00
C VAL A 52 2.98 -17.83 2.14
N THR A 53 3.50 -18.35 1.03
CA THR A 53 4.89 -18.80 0.92
C THR A 53 5.58 -18.06 -0.22
N LEU A 54 6.64 -17.35 0.10
CA LEU A 54 7.52 -16.68 -0.85
C LEU A 54 8.67 -17.61 -1.21
N VAL A 55 8.74 -17.96 -2.49
CA VAL A 55 9.83 -18.72 -3.09
C VAL A 55 10.77 -17.74 -3.75
N GLY A 56 11.96 -17.62 -3.17
CA GLY A 56 12.95 -16.69 -3.67
C GLY A 56 13.87 -17.31 -4.69
N ILE A 57 14.05 -16.57 -5.78
CA ILE A 57 15.12 -16.76 -6.73
C ILE A 57 16.38 -16.18 -6.11
N ASP A 58 17.42 -17.01 -5.94
CA ASP A 58 18.70 -16.57 -5.41
C ASP A 58 19.27 -15.45 -6.31
N PRO A 59 19.58 -14.26 -5.77
CA PRO A 59 20.16 -13.17 -6.54
C PRO A 59 21.51 -13.50 -7.18
N LEU A 60 22.24 -14.50 -6.67
CA LEU A 60 23.49 -15.00 -7.26
C LEU A 60 23.26 -15.92 -8.45
N ASN A 61 22.05 -16.45 -8.61
CA ASN A 61 21.71 -17.34 -9.70
C ASN A 61 21.26 -16.52 -10.93
N ALA A 62 22.26 -15.94 -11.62
CA ALA A 62 22.06 -15.06 -12.77
C ALA A 62 21.30 -15.70 -13.95
N HIS A 63 21.18 -17.03 -13.96
CA HIS A 63 20.55 -17.81 -15.03
C HIS A 63 19.05 -18.02 -14.84
N PHE A 64 18.48 -17.70 -13.67
CA PHE A 64 17.04 -17.88 -13.47
C PHE A 64 16.27 -16.84 -14.29
N GLY A 65 15.47 -17.32 -15.22
CA GLY A 65 14.66 -16.47 -16.07
C GLY A 65 14.22 -17.12 -17.36
N ASP A 66 14.66 -18.35 -17.69
CA ASP A 66 14.22 -19.07 -18.87
C ASP A 66 12.87 -19.78 -18.64
N PRO A 67 12.08 -20.09 -19.69
CA PRO A 67 10.81 -20.77 -19.53
C PRO A 67 10.93 -22.12 -18.79
N LEU A 68 12.09 -22.78 -18.90
CA LEU A 68 12.37 -24.02 -18.19
C LEU A 68 12.39 -23.82 -16.67
N ASP A 69 12.94 -22.71 -16.17
CA ASP A 69 13.03 -22.44 -14.73
C ASP A 69 11.63 -22.29 -14.12
N TYR A 70 10.75 -21.57 -14.81
CA TYR A 70 9.34 -21.45 -14.40
C TYR A 70 8.62 -22.80 -14.47
N ALA A 71 8.92 -23.62 -15.47
CA ALA A 71 8.34 -24.97 -15.58
C ALA A 71 8.81 -25.88 -14.44
N LEU A 72 10.10 -25.82 -14.07
CA LEU A 72 10.67 -26.55 -12.93
C LEU A 72 10.06 -26.08 -11.61
N PHE A 73 9.91 -24.76 -11.44
CA PHE A 73 9.21 -24.18 -10.30
C PHE A 73 7.77 -24.72 -10.19
N LEU A 74 6.99 -24.68 -11.27
CA LEU A 74 5.62 -25.20 -11.26
C LEU A 74 5.59 -26.72 -11.01
N LYS A 75 6.51 -27.47 -11.61
CA LYS A 75 6.65 -28.91 -11.36
C LYS A 75 6.85 -29.21 -9.87
N ALA A 76 7.63 -28.40 -9.16
CA ALA A 76 7.88 -28.56 -7.73
C ALA A 76 6.73 -28.00 -6.86
N ALA A 77 6.12 -26.88 -7.26
CA ALA A 77 5.06 -26.25 -6.48
C ALA A 77 3.73 -27.01 -6.55
N LEU A 78 3.35 -27.55 -7.70
CA LEU A 78 2.03 -28.15 -7.92
C LEU A 78 1.72 -29.38 -7.04
N PRO A 79 2.66 -30.32 -6.81
CA PRO A 79 2.47 -31.41 -5.86
C PRO A 79 2.16 -30.94 -4.44
N LEU A 80 2.53 -29.71 -4.08
CA LEU A 80 2.24 -29.13 -2.76
C LEU A 80 0.80 -28.60 -2.62
N GLU A 81 0.02 -28.63 -3.71
CA GLU A 81 -1.39 -28.19 -3.78
C GLU A 81 -1.60 -26.73 -3.34
N PRO A 82 -0.91 -25.76 -3.96
CA PRO A 82 -1.13 -24.35 -3.66
C PRO A 82 -2.55 -23.93 -4.07
N ALA A 83 -3.18 -23.01 -3.33
CA ALA A 83 -4.44 -22.41 -3.78
C ALA A 83 -4.24 -21.47 -4.96
N VAL A 84 -3.12 -20.74 -4.96
CA VAL A 84 -2.75 -19.77 -6.00
C VAL A 84 -1.25 -19.83 -6.23
N VAL A 85 -0.85 -19.83 -7.51
CA VAL A 85 0.53 -19.63 -7.91
C VAL A 85 0.68 -18.23 -8.50
N ALA A 86 1.50 -17.40 -7.87
CA ALA A 86 1.77 -16.03 -8.25
C ALA A 86 3.20 -15.91 -8.75
N ILE A 87 3.40 -15.52 -10.00
CA ILE A 87 4.71 -15.31 -10.61
C ILE A 87 4.90 -13.80 -10.77
N GLU A 88 5.67 -13.19 -9.89
CA GLU A 88 5.94 -11.74 -9.91
C GLU A 88 6.76 -11.31 -11.14
N PRO A 89 7.85 -11.99 -11.52
CA PRO A 89 8.64 -11.58 -12.68
C PRO A 89 7.79 -11.57 -13.95
N VAL A 90 7.91 -10.49 -14.73
CA VAL A 90 7.26 -10.44 -16.04
C VAL A 90 7.98 -11.42 -16.97
N MET A 91 7.29 -12.51 -17.31
CA MET A 91 7.81 -13.55 -18.18
C MET A 91 7.94 -13.05 -19.62
N ARG A 92 9.14 -12.71 -20.07
CA ARG A 92 9.40 -12.25 -21.44
C ARG A 92 10.74 -12.77 -21.93
N TRP A 93 10.74 -13.29 -23.15
CA TRP A 93 11.90 -13.88 -23.80
C TRP A 93 11.92 -13.47 -25.26
N GLU A 94 13.10 -13.25 -25.83
CA GLU A 94 13.23 -12.90 -27.25
C GLU A 94 13.15 -14.13 -28.15
N GLN A 95 13.88 -15.20 -27.81
CA GLN A 95 13.95 -16.44 -28.59
C GLN A 95 13.99 -17.67 -27.69
N PRO A 96 12.91 -17.97 -26.95
CA PRO A 96 12.90 -19.12 -26.05
C PRO A 96 12.86 -20.44 -26.84
N SER A 97 13.49 -21.48 -26.29
CA SER A 97 13.38 -22.84 -26.84
C SER A 97 11.91 -23.29 -26.89
N PRO A 98 11.39 -23.74 -28.05
CA PRO A 98 10.00 -24.21 -28.17
C PRO A 98 9.66 -25.36 -27.22
N ALA A 99 10.64 -26.22 -26.92
CA ALA A 99 10.47 -27.31 -25.97
C ALA A 99 10.22 -26.81 -24.54
N TYR A 100 10.92 -25.74 -24.13
CA TYR A 100 10.77 -25.15 -22.79
C TYR A 100 9.45 -24.39 -22.66
N VAL A 101 9.05 -23.65 -23.70
CA VAL A 101 7.74 -22.98 -23.79
C VAL A 101 6.61 -23.99 -23.64
N ARG A 102 6.68 -25.12 -24.37
CA ARG A 102 5.67 -26.18 -24.28
C ARG A 102 5.59 -26.79 -22.89
N SER A 103 6.72 -27.11 -22.27
CA SER A 103 6.78 -27.63 -20.90
C SER A 103 6.11 -26.67 -19.91
N LEU A 104 6.45 -25.39 -19.97
CA LEU A 104 5.83 -24.35 -19.13
C LEU A 104 4.31 -24.27 -19.33
N SER A 105 3.84 -24.25 -20.58
CA SER A 105 2.39 -24.25 -20.88
C SER A 105 1.67 -25.45 -20.28
N GLU A 106 2.26 -26.65 -20.37
CA GLU A 106 1.66 -27.88 -19.83
C GLU A 106 1.49 -27.80 -18.31
N TYR A 107 2.45 -27.22 -17.58
CA TYR A 107 2.31 -27.02 -16.13
C TYR A 107 1.37 -25.87 -15.76
N LEU A 108 1.37 -24.77 -16.52
CA LEU A 108 0.44 -23.66 -16.30
C LEU A 108 -1.03 -24.10 -16.40
N LEU A 109 -1.35 -24.97 -17.37
CA LEU A 109 -2.70 -25.54 -17.53
C LEU A 109 -3.13 -26.45 -16.38
N ARG A 110 -2.17 -27.03 -15.63
CA ARG A 110 -2.45 -27.88 -14.47
C ARG A 110 -2.58 -27.09 -13.17
N ALA A 111 -2.10 -25.84 -13.15
CA ALA A 111 -2.16 -25.00 -11.96
C ALA A 111 -3.60 -24.56 -11.67
N PRO A 112 -4.03 -24.52 -10.40
CA PRO A 112 -5.42 -24.23 -10.05
C PRO A 112 -5.83 -22.79 -10.38
N LYS A 113 -5.02 -21.82 -9.93
CA LYS A 113 -5.12 -20.41 -10.28
C LYS A 113 -3.72 -19.84 -10.43
N VAL A 114 -3.46 -19.19 -11.56
CA VAL A 114 -2.18 -18.53 -11.83
C VAL A 114 -2.39 -17.03 -11.94
N VAL A 115 -1.51 -16.26 -11.30
CA VAL A 115 -1.40 -14.80 -11.46
C VAL A 115 -0.01 -14.49 -12.01
N LEU A 116 0.04 -13.85 -13.18
CA LEU A 116 1.27 -13.50 -13.87
C LEU A 116 1.51 -11.99 -13.82
N GLY A 117 2.76 -11.59 -13.55
CA GLY A 117 3.17 -10.20 -13.48
C GLY A 117 3.04 -9.49 -14.82
N THR A 118 2.46 -8.29 -14.79
CA THR A 118 2.37 -7.37 -15.93
C THR A 118 2.67 -5.96 -15.46
N ARG A 119 3.46 -5.21 -16.25
CA ARG A 119 3.73 -3.80 -15.99
C ARG A 119 2.91 -2.94 -16.92
N LEU A 120 2.22 -1.97 -16.33
CA LEU A 120 1.54 -0.94 -17.06
C LEU A 120 2.47 0.23 -17.37
N GLY A 121 2.12 0.97 -18.42
CA GLY A 121 2.81 2.17 -18.84
C GLY A 121 1.83 3.21 -19.37
N ARG A 122 2.39 4.25 -19.98
CA ARG A 122 1.64 5.27 -20.69
C ARG A 122 2.07 5.24 -22.14
N SER A 123 1.09 5.17 -23.03
CA SER A 123 1.27 5.38 -24.46
C SER A 123 0.36 6.50 -24.91
N THR A 124 0.83 7.27 -25.88
CA THR A 124 0.04 8.25 -26.63
C THR A 124 -0.68 7.62 -27.82
N ASP A 125 -0.39 6.35 -28.13
CA ASP A 125 -1.02 5.61 -29.22
C ASP A 125 -2.35 4.99 -28.74
N PRO A 126 -3.52 5.48 -29.24
CA PRO A 126 -4.82 4.95 -28.87
C PRO A 126 -5.12 3.58 -29.51
N GLU A 127 -4.42 3.19 -30.58
CA GLU A 127 -4.66 1.94 -31.31
C GLU A 127 -3.81 0.77 -30.81
N GLN A 128 -2.91 1.02 -29.84
CA GLN A 128 -2.08 -0.04 -29.28
C GLN A 128 -2.97 -1.15 -28.69
N ALA A 129 -2.83 -2.36 -29.22
CA ALA A 129 -3.57 -3.54 -28.78
C ALA A 129 -3.37 -3.76 -27.27
N ALA A 130 -4.48 -3.85 -26.53
CA ALA A 130 -4.48 -4.02 -25.10
C ALA A 130 -4.87 -5.44 -24.70
N PRO A 131 -4.10 -6.08 -23.80
CA PRO A 131 -4.56 -7.28 -23.11
C PRO A 131 -5.89 -7.02 -22.40
N ARG A 132 -6.74 -8.06 -22.34
CA ARG A 132 -7.85 -8.06 -21.39
C ARG A 132 -7.29 -8.23 -19.99
N ILE A 133 -7.43 -7.19 -19.18
CA ILE A 133 -7.06 -7.21 -17.76
C ILE A 133 -8.37 -7.33 -16.96
N PRO A 134 -8.42 -8.12 -15.87
CA PRO A 134 -9.63 -8.21 -15.06
C PRO A 134 -10.02 -6.84 -14.48
N VAL A 135 -11.31 -6.52 -14.53
CA VAL A 135 -11.87 -5.23 -14.07
C VAL A 135 -12.69 -5.46 -12.80
N ALA A 136 -12.70 -4.47 -11.91
CA ALA A 136 -13.56 -4.48 -10.73
C ALA A 136 -15.05 -4.47 -11.14
N GLY A 137 -15.89 -5.21 -10.42
CA GLY A 137 -17.32 -5.32 -10.73
C GLY A 137 -18.12 -4.03 -10.54
N GLY A 138 -17.69 -3.17 -9.62
CA GLY A 138 -18.33 -1.89 -9.37
C GLY A 138 -17.37 -0.84 -8.83
N VAL A 139 -17.62 0.41 -9.20
CA VAL A 139 -16.89 1.57 -8.72
C VAL A 139 -17.88 2.64 -8.30
N ALA A 140 -17.73 3.16 -7.09
CA ALA A 140 -18.54 4.25 -6.59
C ALA A 140 -17.66 5.41 -6.13
N GLY A 141 -18.02 6.63 -6.53
CA GLY A 141 -17.28 7.84 -6.21
C GLY A 141 -16.29 8.26 -7.30
N ASP A 142 -15.35 9.13 -6.92
CA ASP A 142 -14.39 9.75 -7.84
C ASP A 142 -13.13 8.88 -8.02
N ILE A 143 -12.84 8.51 -9.26
CA ILE A 143 -11.64 7.75 -9.66
C ILE A 143 -10.47 8.63 -10.09
N GLY A 144 -10.62 9.96 -10.06
CA GLY A 144 -9.61 10.93 -10.47
C GLY A 144 -8.31 10.85 -9.67
N GLY A 145 -8.36 10.37 -8.43
CA GLY A 145 -7.20 10.21 -7.56
C GLY A 145 -6.37 8.94 -7.80
N LEU A 146 -6.89 7.97 -8.56
CA LEU A 146 -6.21 6.70 -8.84
C LEU A 146 -5.07 6.91 -9.85
N ALA A 147 -3.99 6.13 -9.70
CA ALA A 147 -2.89 6.13 -10.66
C ALA A 147 -3.39 5.65 -12.04
N GLU A 148 -3.22 6.48 -13.07
CA GLU A 148 -3.70 6.20 -14.42
C GLU A 148 -2.60 5.70 -15.36
N PHE A 149 -2.96 4.66 -16.11
CA PHE A 149 -2.19 4.03 -17.16
C PHE A 149 -3.03 3.90 -18.43
N SER A 150 -2.39 4.03 -19.59
CA SER A 150 -3.04 3.93 -20.91
C SER A 150 -2.52 2.77 -21.75
N ALA A 151 -1.41 2.15 -21.36
CA ALA A 151 -0.75 1.08 -22.10
C ALA A 151 -0.20 -0.02 -21.20
N VAL A 152 0.12 -1.15 -21.83
CA VAL A 152 0.88 -2.23 -21.19
C VAL A 152 2.32 -2.11 -21.66
N ALA A 153 3.23 -1.89 -20.72
CA ALA A 153 4.66 -1.75 -21.01
C ALA A 153 5.31 -3.13 -21.20
N GLU A 154 4.96 -4.07 -20.33
CA GLU A 154 5.48 -5.44 -20.36
C GLU A 154 4.41 -6.41 -19.90
N ALA A 155 4.22 -7.50 -20.65
CA ALA A 155 3.29 -8.58 -20.29
C ALA A 155 3.83 -9.92 -20.76
N PRO A 156 3.35 -11.03 -20.17
CA PRO A 156 3.61 -12.36 -20.67
C PRO A 156 3.10 -12.55 -22.12
N PRO A 157 3.74 -13.45 -22.90
CA PRO A 157 3.23 -13.86 -24.20
C PRO A 157 1.76 -14.30 -24.13
N GLU A 158 1.01 -14.05 -25.20
CA GLU A 158 -0.44 -14.27 -25.26
C GLU A 158 -0.87 -15.68 -24.87
N GLY A 159 -0.16 -16.70 -25.35
CA GLY A 159 -0.46 -18.11 -25.03
C GLY A 159 -0.37 -18.46 -23.54
N PHE A 160 0.30 -17.66 -22.71
CA PHE A 160 0.33 -17.83 -21.26
C PHE A 160 -0.70 -16.97 -20.53
N ARG A 161 -1.19 -15.90 -21.17
CA ARG A 161 -2.20 -15.00 -20.59
C ARG A 161 -3.58 -15.64 -20.58
N ASP A 162 -3.94 -16.38 -21.61
CA ASP A 162 -5.27 -17.00 -21.72
C ASP A 162 -5.60 -18.00 -20.59
N PRO A 163 -4.69 -18.91 -20.18
CA PRO A 163 -4.96 -19.81 -19.05
C PRO A 163 -4.73 -19.16 -17.67
N SER A 164 -4.23 -17.92 -17.62
CA SER A 164 -3.78 -17.27 -16.38
C SER A 164 -4.51 -15.94 -16.14
N ASN A 165 -4.32 -15.36 -14.95
CA ASN A 165 -4.81 -14.03 -14.64
C ASN A 165 -3.67 -13.03 -14.73
N THR A 166 -3.95 -11.85 -15.28
CA THR A 166 -2.96 -10.79 -15.43
C THR A 166 -2.94 -9.92 -14.17
N GLY A 167 -1.90 -10.05 -13.36
CA GLY A 167 -1.68 -9.25 -12.15
C GLY A 167 -0.84 -8.01 -12.47
N VAL A 168 -1.39 -6.82 -12.19
CA VAL A 168 -0.67 -5.56 -12.43
C VAL A 168 0.32 -5.26 -11.31
N LEU A 169 1.60 -5.18 -11.68
CA LEU A 169 2.69 -4.73 -10.82
C LEU A 169 2.66 -3.20 -10.76
N ALA A 170 1.85 -2.65 -9.86
CA ALA A 170 1.87 -1.23 -9.55
C ALA A 170 3.06 -0.94 -8.63
N GLY A 171 3.78 0.16 -8.88
CA GLY A 171 4.97 0.54 -8.11
C GLY A 171 4.67 0.54 -6.61
N ASN A 172 5.24 -0.43 -5.89
CA ASN A 172 5.27 -0.44 -4.44
C ASN A 172 6.52 0.35 -4.02
N ASP A 173 6.36 1.34 -3.15
CA ASP A 173 7.51 1.93 -2.45
C ASP A 173 7.85 1.01 -1.27
N PRO A 174 8.86 0.13 -1.40
CA PRO A 174 9.07 -0.94 -0.44
C PRO A 174 9.49 -0.35 0.91
N GLY A 175 8.76 -0.69 1.98
CA GLY A 175 8.99 -0.15 3.31
C GLY A 175 8.15 1.08 3.69
N SER A 176 7.41 1.67 2.75
CA SER A 176 6.42 2.71 3.05
C SER A 176 5.19 2.16 3.78
N GLY A 177 4.94 0.84 3.71
CA GLY A 177 3.72 0.19 4.21
C GLY A 177 2.48 0.46 3.35
N TRP A 178 2.55 1.37 2.38
CA TRP A 178 1.46 1.69 1.47
C TRP A 178 1.57 0.85 0.20
N VAL A 179 0.56 0.03 -0.05
CA VAL A 179 0.52 -0.86 -1.21
C VAL A 179 -0.67 -0.49 -2.10
N PRO A 180 -0.45 -0.08 -3.37
CA PRO A 180 -1.53 0.05 -4.35
C PRO A 180 -2.27 -1.27 -4.53
N LEU A 181 -3.57 -1.26 -4.24
CA LEU A 181 -4.47 -2.41 -4.43
C LEU A 181 -5.32 -2.29 -5.70
N VAL A 182 -5.56 -1.06 -6.16
CA VAL A 182 -6.28 -0.77 -7.39
C VAL A 182 -5.61 0.36 -8.15
N VAL A 183 -5.71 0.33 -9.47
CA VAL A 183 -5.23 1.39 -10.37
C VAL A 183 -6.26 1.63 -11.48
N ARG A 184 -6.12 2.75 -12.20
CA ARG A 184 -6.93 3.05 -13.38
C ARG A 184 -6.18 2.66 -14.65
N TYR A 185 -6.80 1.84 -15.48
CA TYR A 185 -6.30 1.46 -16.79
C TYR A 185 -7.36 1.74 -17.85
N ARG A 186 -7.07 2.66 -18.77
CA ARG A 186 -7.99 3.06 -19.86
C ARG A 186 -9.42 3.40 -19.39
N GLY A 187 -9.53 4.04 -18.23
CA GLY A 187 -10.81 4.44 -17.62
C GLY A 187 -11.41 3.40 -16.66
N ASP A 188 -10.98 2.14 -16.75
CA ASP A 188 -11.46 1.07 -15.88
C ASP A 188 -10.62 0.96 -14.59
N VAL A 189 -11.27 0.60 -13.49
CA VAL A 189 -10.59 0.32 -12.22
C VAL A 189 -10.26 -1.16 -12.16
N ILE A 190 -8.97 -1.48 -12.04
CA ILE A 190 -8.47 -2.85 -12.06
C ILE A 190 -7.74 -3.18 -10.75
N PRO A 191 -7.86 -4.41 -10.23
CA PRO A 191 -7.08 -4.86 -9.09
C PRO A 191 -5.60 -5.01 -9.47
N THR A 192 -4.71 -4.63 -8.57
CA THR A 192 -3.28 -4.90 -8.70
C THR A 192 -2.96 -6.35 -8.33
N PHE A 193 -1.73 -6.75 -8.61
CA PHE A 193 -1.22 -8.09 -8.35
C PHE A 193 -1.54 -8.63 -6.94
N PRO A 194 -1.22 -7.93 -5.82
CA PRO A 194 -1.48 -8.46 -4.48
C PRO A 194 -2.98 -8.63 -4.20
N LEU A 195 -3.83 -7.70 -4.65
CA LEU A 195 -5.28 -7.83 -4.48
C LEU A 195 -5.84 -9.01 -5.30
N LEU A 196 -5.36 -9.18 -6.54
CA LEU A 196 -5.81 -10.27 -7.40
C LEU A 196 -5.41 -11.65 -6.87
N ALA A 197 -4.16 -11.79 -6.39
CA ALA A 197 -3.71 -13.02 -5.73
C ALA A 197 -4.55 -13.34 -4.48
N TYR A 198 -4.84 -12.32 -3.67
CA TYR A 198 -5.73 -12.46 -2.51
C TYR A 198 -7.15 -12.89 -2.89
N LEU A 199 -7.73 -12.30 -3.95
CA LEU A 199 -9.08 -12.67 -4.41
C LEU A 199 -9.17 -14.13 -4.82
N HIS A 200 -8.20 -14.62 -5.59
CA HIS A 200 -8.18 -16.01 -6.01
C HIS A 200 -8.04 -16.97 -4.83
N TRP A 201 -7.21 -16.63 -3.84
CA TRP A 201 -7.08 -17.39 -2.60
C TRP A 201 -8.39 -17.42 -1.81
N ALA A 202 -9.06 -16.27 -1.70
CA ALA A 202 -10.37 -16.13 -1.07
C ALA A 202 -11.52 -16.74 -1.90
N LYS A 203 -11.22 -17.37 -3.05
CA LYS A 203 -12.19 -17.93 -4.01
C LYS A 203 -13.21 -16.91 -4.49
N ARG A 204 -12.76 -15.66 -4.67
CA ARG A 204 -13.53 -14.53 -5.20
C ARG A 204 -13.04 -14.13 -6.58
N THR A 205 -13.87 -13.35 -7.26
CA THR A 205 -13.61 -12.81 -8.60
C THR A 205 -13.50 -11.29 -8.56
N PRO A 206 -12.81 -10.66 -9.53
CA PRO A 206 -12.80 -9.20 -9.65
C PRO A 206 -14.19 -8.58 -9.79
N SER A 207 -15.18 -9.30 -10.32
CA SER A 207 -16.59 -8.87 -10.35
C SER A 207 -17.24 -8.74 -8.97
N ASP A 208 -16.69 -9.38 -7.93
CA ASP A 208 -17.19 -9.25 -6.55
C ASP A 208 -16.69 -7.97 -5.86
N LEU A 209 -15.79 -7.22 -6.52
CA LEU A 209 -15.21 -5.99 -6.00
C LEU A 209 -16.13 -4.80 -6.21
N VAL A 210 -16.42 -4.09 -5.12
CA VAL A 210 -16.90 -2.71 -5.19
C VAL A 210 -15.85 -1.79 -4.58
N VAL A 211 -15.31 -0.91 -5.41
CA VAL A 211 -14.23 0.02 -5.04
C VAL A 211 -14.81 1.40 -4.75
N ILE A 212 -14.52 1.93 -3.56
CA ILE A 212 -14.84 3.30 -3.17
C ILE A 212 -13.52 4.01 -2.84
N PRO A 213 -12.90 4.71 -3.81
CA PRO A 213 -11.62 5.40 -3.60
C PRO A 213 -11.68 6.36 -2.40
N GLY A 214 -10.65 6.34 -1.55
CA GLY A 214 -10.59 7.15 -0.34
C GLY A 214 -11.40 6.62 0.84
N LYS A 215 -12.00 5.43 0.71
CA LYS A 215 -12.76 4.80 1.78
C LYS A 215 -12.39 3.33 1.93
N GLU A 216 -12.84 2.47 1.01
CA GLU A 216 -12.71 1.03 1.13
C GLU A 216 -12.93 0.30 -0.20
N ILE A 217 -12.35 -0.91 -0.30
CA ILE A 217 -12.73 -1.94 -1.25
C ILE A 217 -13.59 -2.94 -0.49
N SER A 218 -14.78 -3.21 -0.97
CA SER A 218 -15.66 -4.25 -0.40
C SER A 218 -15.69 -5.48 -1.32
N LEU A 219 -15.61 -6.66 -0.71
CA LEU A 219 -15.72 -7.94 -1.40
C LEU A 219 -17.02 -8.61 -0.95
N GLY A 220 -18.04 -8.59 -1.81
CA GLY A 220 -19.32 -9.27 -1.54
C GLY A 220 -20.01 -8.87 -0.23
N GLY A 221 -19.74 -7.67 0.31
CA GLY A 221 -20.37 -7.12 1.52
C GLY A 221 -19.70 -7.49 2.85
N ASP A 222 -19.04 -8.65 2.94
CA ASP A 222 -18.54 -9.22 4.19
C ASP A 222 -17.14 -8.71 4.57
N LEU A 223 -16.27 -8.53 3.57
CA LEU A 223 -14.89 -8.07 3.79
C LEU A 223 -14.71 -6.65 3.27
N ARG A 224 -14.06 -5.82 4.07
CA ARG A 224 -13.74 -4.42 3.73
C ARG A 224 -12.26 -4.16 3.95
N ILE A 225 -11.61 -3.69 2.89
CA ILE A 225 -10.20 -3.32 2.89
C ILE A 225 -10.13 -1.80 2.79
N PRO A 226 -9.71 -1.09 3.84
CA PRO A 226 -9.54 0.36 3.77
C PRO A 226 -8.54 0.74 2.69
N ILE A 227 -8.92 1.70 1.84
CA ILE A 227 -8.03 2.29 0.84
C ILE A 227 -8.11 3.79 0.89
N ASP A 228 -7.02 4.41 0.50
CA ASP A 228 -6.90 5.84 0.38
C ASP A 228 -7.37 6.33 -1.00
N ALA A 229 -7.30 7.65 -1.25
CA ALA A 229 -7.84 8.21 -2.49
C ALA A 229 -7.03 7.82 -3.75
N SER A 230 -5.81 7.29 -3.58
CA SER A 230 -5.03 6.76 -4.71
C SER A 230 -5.21 5.27 -4.93
N GLY A 231 -6.07 4.60 -4.14
CA GLY A 231 -6.31 3.17 -4.26
C GLY A 231 -5.27 2.32 -3.50
N SER A 232 -4.53 2.93 -2.58
CA SER A 232 -3.51 2.24 -1.78
C SER A 232 -4.05 1.92 -0.39
N ALA A 233 -3.71 0.73 0.12
CA ALA A 233 -3.97 0.35 1.49
C ALA A 233 -2.70 0.49 2.34
N LEU A 234 -2.87 0.88 3.60
CA LEU A 234 -1.80 0.86 4.59
C LEU A 234 -1.80 -0.51 5.28
N LEU A 235 -0.71 -1.24 5.12
CA LEU A 235 -0.56 -2.61 5.58
C LEU A 235 0.37 -2.68 6.80
N ALA A 236 0.07 -3.60 7.72
CA ALA A 236 0.88 -3.83 8.90
C ALA A 236 2.25 -4.43 8.52
N PRO A 237 3.37 -3.75 8.82
CA PRO A 237 4.69 -4.21 8.43
C PRO A 237 5.10 -5.53 9.12
N GLY A 238 4.51 -5.85 10.27
CA GLY A 238 4.75 -7.12 10.96
C GLY A 238 4.27 -8.36 10.20
N SER A 239 3.40 -8.20 9.19
CA SER A 239 2.91 -9.33 8.39
C SER A 239 4.05 -9.99 7.60
N ALA A 240 5.07 -9.19 7.24
CA ALA A 240 6.25 -9.63 6.52
C ALA A 240 7.13 -10.63 7.29
N ALA A 241 7.14 -10.55 8.62
CA ALA A 241 7.90 -11.46 9.45
C ALA A 241 7.27 -12.87 9.50
N ARG A 242 5.99 -13.00 9.14
CA ARG A 242 5.22 -14.24 9.21
C ARG A 242 5.03 -14.94 7.85
N VAL A 243 5.45 -14.29 6.76
CA VAL A 243 5.52 -14.93 5.44
C VAL A 243 6.58 -16.03 5.48
N ARG A 244 6.20 -17.25 5.08
CA ARG A 244 7.16 -18.35 4.91
C ARG A 244 8.08 -18.01 3.74
N ARG A 245 9.39 -18.12 3.95
CA ARG A 245 10.40 -17.88 2.91
C ARG A 245 11.19 -19.16 2.69
N ILE A 246 11.27 -19.60 1.45
CA ILE A 246 12.08 -20.75 1.05
C ILE A 246 12.82 -20.45 -0.26
N SER A 247 13.93 -21.15 -0.49
CA SER A 247 14.62 -21.10 -1.78
C SER A 247 13.92 -22.00 -2.80
N THR A 248 14.26 -21.84 -4.09
CA THR A 248 13.85 -22.77 -5.15
C THR A 248 14.34 -24.19 -4.90
N ASP A 249 15.53 -24.35 -4.31
CA ASP A 249 16.13 -25.66 -4.05
C ASP A 249 15.39 -26.38 -2.93
N ASP A 250 15.01 -25.65 -1.87
CA ASP A 250 14.17 -26.17 -0.79
C ASP A 250 12.78 -26.59 -1.30
N LEU A 251 12.23 -25.85 -2.28
CA LEU A 251 10.94 -26.20 -2.91
C LEU A 251 11.04 -27.54 -3.66
N VAL A 252 12.09 -27.73 -4.45
CA VAL A 252 12.33 -28.99 -5.19
C VAL A 252 12.51 -30.15 -4.21
N LEU A 253 13.33 -29.96 -3.17
CA LEU A 253 13.52 -30.96 -2.13
C LEU A 253 12.20 -31.31 -1.40
N ALA A 254 11.36 -30.30 -1.13
CA ALA A 254 10.05 -30.52 -0.53
C ALA A 254 9.11 -31.33 -1.44
N ALA A 255 9.12 -31.06 -2.75
CA ALA A 255 8.33 -31.80 -3.73
C ALA A 255 8.76 -33.27 -3.82
N GLU A 256 10.07 -33.54 -3.91
CA GLU A 256 10.62 -34.90 -3.98
C GLU A 256 10.28 -35.73 -2.74
N ARG A 257 10.32 -35.11 -1.56
CA ARG A 257 9.95 -35.79 -0.30
C ARG A 257 8.48 -36.14 -0.24
N ARG A 258 7.60 -35.24 -0.71
CA ARG A 258 6.16 -35.49 -0.79
C ARG A 258 5.84 -36.63 -1.75
N GLU A 259 6.50 -36.67 -2.91
CA GLU A 259 6.38 -37.79 -3.86
C GLU A 259 6.92 -39.12 -3.26
N SER A 260 7.96 -39.05 -2.44
CA SER A 260 8.57 -40.22 -1.79
C SER A 260 7.84 -40.68 -0.52
N GLY A 261 6.77 -39.98 -0.09
CA GLY A 261 6.01 -40.33 1.12
C GLY A 261 6.74 -40.08 2.44
N LEU A 262 7.80 -39.26 2.44
CA LEU A 262 8.62 -38.94 3.62
C LEU A 262 8.11 -37.68 4.32
N GLU A 263 7.00 -37.80 5.07
CA GLU A 263 6.29 -36.67 5.72
C GLU A 263 6.93 -36.16 7.03
N GLY A 264 7.91 -36.87 7.60
CA GLY A 264 8.26 -36.73 9.03
C GLY A 264 9.24 -35.62 9.44
N ASP A 265 10.03 -35.05 8.51
CA ASP A 265 11.11 -34.11 8.87
C ASP A 265 11.21 -32.97 7.84
N VAL A 266 10.10 -32.28 7.64
CA VAL A 266 9.92 -31.20 6.66
C VAL A 266 10.63 -29.93 7.19
N PRO A 267 11.60 -29.34 6.47
CA PRO A 267 12.18 -28.05 6.83
C PRO A 267 11.11 -27.02 7.20
N ARG A 268 11.33 -26.27 8.30
CA ARG A 268 10.41 -25.20 8.73
C ARG A 268 10.24 -24.20 7.57
N GLY A 269 9.00 -23.98 7.14
CA GLY A 269 8.68 -22.97 6.12
C GLY A 269 8.22 -23.49 4.75
N ILE A 270 8.08 -24.80 4.57
CA ILE A 270 7.60 -25.38 3.29
C ILE A 270 6.13 -25.00 3.01
N PRO A 271 5.75 -24.79 1.72
CA PRO A 271 4.39 -24.44 1.33
C PRO A 271 3.38 -25.43 1.88
N VAL A 272 2.35 -24.89 2.52
CA VAL A 272 1.23 -25.66 3.03
C VAL A 272 0.17 -25.76 1.93
N SER A 273 -0.50 -26.90 1.85
CA SER A 273 -1.67 -27.07 0.97
C SER A 273 -2.66 -25.91 1.21
N GLY A 274 -3.07 -25.23 0.14
CA GLY A 274 -3.93 -24.04 0.20
C GLY A 274 -3.22 -22.68 0.32
N ASP A 275 -1.89 -22.64 0.25
CA ASP A 275 -1.12 -21.39 0.26
C ASP A 275 -1.23 -20.58 -1.04
N VAL A 276 -0.99 -19.28 -0.93
CA VAL A 276 -0.51 -18.45 -2.05
C VAL A 276 1.00 -18.61 -2.15
N VAL A 277 1.47 -19.23 -3.23
CA VAL A 277 2.90 -19.39 -3.50
C VAL A 277 3.34 -18.28 -4.45
N VAL A 278 4.17 -17.36 -3.95
CA VAL A 278 4.72 -16.23 -4.71
C VAL A 278 6.14 -16.55 -5.13
N LEU A 279 6.42 -16.58 -6.42
CA LEU A 279 7.77 -16.66 -6.98
C LEU A 279 8.29 -15.26 -7.30
N GLY A 280 9.50 -14.95 -6.86
CA GLY A 280 10.21 -13.75 -7.29
C GLY A 280 11.60 -13.63 -6.68
N ARG A 281 12.29 -12.53 -6.94
CA ARG A 281 13.66 -12.32 -6.42
C ARG A 281 13.64 -11.88 -4.97
N PHE A 282 14.51 -12.45 -4.14
CA PHE A 282 14.78 -11.88 -2.81
C PHE A 282 15.55 -10.57 -2.94
N SER A 283 15.41 -9.69 -1.96
CA SER A 283 16.33 -8.56 -1.87
C SER A 283 17.72 -9.11 -1.56
N GLY A 284 18.71 -8.78 -2.40
CA GLY A 284 20.12 -8.97 -2.03
C GLY A 284 20.44 -8.14 -0.79
N SER A 285 21.63 -8.28 -0.20
CA SER A 285 22.09 -7.59 1.02
C SER A 285 22.00 -6.05 1.06
N GLY A 286 21.39 -5.40 0.05
CA GLY A 286 20.96 -4.00 0.08
C GLY A 286 19.64 -3.82 0.84
N SER A 287 19.52 -2.71 1.56
CA SER A 287 18.46 -2.39 2.53
C SER A 287 17.05 -2.15 1.95
N GLY A 288 16.72 -2.70 0.79
CA GLY A 288 15.38 -2.62 0.18
C GLY A 288 14.56 -3.89 0.41
N VAL A 289 13.24 -3.77 0.36
CA VAL A 289 12.33 -4.93 0.25
C VAL A 289 12.09 -5.18 -1.24
N SER A 290 12.17 -6.43 -1.69
CA SER A 290 11.97 -6.75 -3.11
C SER A 290 10.49 -6.61 -3.53
N PRO A 291 10.17 -6.44 -4.83
CA PRO A 291 8.78 -6.39 -5.29
C PRO A 291 7.98 -7.64 -4.88
N ALA A 292 8.60 -8.82 -4.94
CA ALA A 292 7.98 -10.09 -4.58
C ALA A 292 7.74 -10.20 -3.07
N GLU A 293 8.67 -9.72 -2.25
CA GLU A 293 8.48 -9.58 -0.79
C GLU A 293 7.31 -8.65 -0.50
N GLY A 294 7.26 -7.47 -1.12
CA GLY A 294 6.16 -6.53 -0.95
C GLY A 294 4.79 -7.11 -1.35
N ILE A 295 4.74 -7.94 -2.40
CA ILE A 295 3.52 -8.65 -2.80
C ILE A 295 3.14 -9.71 -1.77
N ALA A 296 4.07 -10.56 -1.35
CA ALA A 296 3.80 -11.61 -0.37
C ALA A 296 3.34 -11.03 0.97
N ASP A 297 4.01 -9.97 1.43
CA ASP A 297 3.66 -9.22 2.63
C ASP A 297 2.27 -8.60 2.51
N ALA A 298 1.94 -8.08 1.33
CA ALA A 298 0.63 -7.50 1.08
C ALA A 298 -0.49 -8.53 1.13
N VAL A 299 -0.31 -9.68 0.47
CA VAL A 299 -1.26 -10.79 0.52
C VAL A 299 -1.41 -11.29 1.96
N ALA A 300 -0.31 -11.44 2.70
CA ALA A 300 -0.35 -11.85 4.10
C ALA A 300 -1.10 -10.85 4.99
N ALA A 301 -0.89 -9.55 4.80
CA ALA A 301 -1.62 -8.51 5.52
C ALA A 301 -3.13 -8.55 5.19
N LEU A 302 -3.50 -8.78 3.93
CA LEU A 302 -4.90 -8.93 3.52
C LEU A 302 -5.56 -10.17 4.12
N GLN A 303 -4.87 -11.33 4.13
CA GLN A 303 -5.37 -12.57 4.75
C GLN A 303 -5.59 -12.44 6.25
N THR A 304 -4.74 -11.67 6.93
CA THR A 304 -4.74 -11.56 8.39
C THR A 304 -5.50 -10.34 8.91
N GLY A 305 -6.09 -9.54 8.01
CA GLY A 305 -6.79 -8.31 8.36
C GLY A 305 -5.88 -7.20 8.89
N GLY A 306 -4.58 -7.26 8.61
CA GLY A 306 -3.55 -6.29 8.99
C GLY A 306 -3.59 -5.00 8.18
N THR A 307 -4.78 -4.40 8.03
CA THR A 307 -5.00 -3.17 7.27
C THR A 307 -5.40 -2.03 8.19
N PHE A 308 -4.98 -0.81 7.87
CA PHE A 308 -5.28 0.37 8.66
C PHE A 308 -6.22 1.31 7.92
N ARG A 309 -7.15 1.90 8.68
CA ARG A 309 -8.11 2.87 8.16
C ARG A 309 -7.66 4.28 8.51
N GLU A 310 -7.67 5.19 7.54
CA GLU A 310 -7.54 6.61 7.84
C GLU A 310 -8.79 7.12 8.57
N VAL A 311 -8.63 8.08 9.47
CA VAL A 311 -9.78 8.78 10.07
C VAL A 311 -10.69 9.40 9.02
N ASP A 312 -11.99 9.31 9.28
CA ASP A 312 -13.01 9.91 8.44
C ASP A 312 -12.98 11.45 8.52
N VAL A 313 -13.74 12.06 7.61
CA VAL A 313 -13.83 13.52 7.45
C VAL A 313 -14.27 14.19 8.76
N TRP A 314 -15.22 13.62 9.50
CA TRP A 314 -15.71 14.26 10.73
C TRP A 314 -14.69 14.20 11.86
N SER A 315 -14.02 13.06 12.03
CA SER A 315 -12.93 12.92 12.99
C SER A 315 -11.77 13.88 12.69
N ARG A 316 -11.42 14.07 11.42
CA ARG A 316 -10.42 15.09 11.01
C ARG A 316 -10.86 16.51 11.37
N ALA A 317 -12.12 16.85 11.14
CA ALA A 317 -12.65 18.17 11.49
C ALA A 317 -12.62 18.41 13.01
N LEU A 318 -12.96 17.38 13.79
CA LEU A 318 -12.87 17.43 15.25
C LEU A 318 -11.41 17.63 15.72
N LEU A 319 -10.46 16.92 15.14
CA LEU A 319 -9.02 17.10 15.44
C LEU A 319 -8.55 18.52 15.12
N ALA A 320 -9.00 19.11 14.00
CA ALA A 320 -8.69 20.49 13.66
C ALA A 320 -9.26 21.48 14.69
N LEU A 321 -10.52 21.30 15.11
CA LEU A 321 -11.15 22.14 16.14
C LEU A 321 -10.42 22.03 17.48
N LEU A 322 -10.03 20.81 17.86
CA LEU A 322 -9.28 20.58 19.10
C LEU A 322 -7.88 21.23 19.03
N ALA A 323 -7.19 21.13 17.89
CA ALA A 323 -5.91 21.80 17.67
C ALA A 323 -6.05 23.34 17.77
N ILE A 324 -7.10 23.92 17.17
CA ILE A 324 -7.39 25.35 17.28
C ILE A 324 -7.64 25.72 18.75
N GLY A 325 -8.50 24.98 19.45
CA GLY A 325 -8.81 25.21 20.86
C GLY A 325 -7.57 25.19 21.76
N CYS A 326 -6.71 24.19 21.60
CA CYS A 326 -5.44 24.11 22.31
C CYS A 326 -4.49 25.27 21.94
N GLY A 327 -4.43 25.65 20.66
CA GLY A 327 -3.57 26.74 20.19
C GLY A 327 -3.95 28.12 20.72
N VAL A 328 -5.21 28.35 21.12
CA VAL A 328 -5.62 29.61 21.76
C VAL A 328 -4.81 29.90 23.02
N VAL A 329 -4.40 28.85 23.75
CA VAL A 329 -3.59 28.96 24.97
C VAL A 329 -2.24 29.63 24.70
N PHE A 330 -1.67 29.52 23.49
CA PHE A 330 -0.39 30.16 23.13
C PHE A 330 -0.42 31.69 23.27
N PHE A 331 -1.59 32.31 23.12
CA PHE A 331 -1.73 33.76 23.24
C PHE A 331 -1.74 34.24 24.70
N ALA A 332 -1.99 33.35 25.66
CA ALA A 332 -1.92 33.64 27.09
C ALA A 332 -0.52 33.40 27.68
N LEU A 333 0.36 32.70 26.95
CA LEU A 333 1.67 32.29 27.44
C LEU A 333 2.81 33.23 27.01
N SER A 334 3.93 33.16 27.73
CA SER A 334 5.20 33.73 27.28
C SER A 334 5.68 33.01 26.02
N ARG A 335 6.51 33.67 25.20
CA ARG A 335 6.97 33.11 23.90
C ARG A 335 7.72 31.79 24.07
N SER A 336 8.58 31.69 25.09
CA SER A 336 9.30 30.45 25.41
C SER A 336 8.37 29.36 25.90
N ALA A 337 7.41 29.69 26.78
CA ALA A 337 6.42 28.74 27.25
C ALA A 337 5.53 28.23 26.11
N ALA A 338 5.14 29.08 25.15
CA ALA A 338 4.34 28.67 24.00
C ALA A 338 5.07 27.63 23.13
N VAL A 339 6.38 27.77 22.92
CA VAL A 339 7.19 26.77 22.18
C VAL A 339 7.25 25.44 22.93
N LEU A 340 7.44 25.47 24.26
CA LEU A 340 7.46 24.25 25.07
C LEU A 340 6.11 23.55 25.08
N VAL A 341 5.01 24.30 25.21
CA VAL A 341 3.65 23.74 25.15
C VAL A 341 3.35 23.18 23.78
N TYR A 342 3.78 23.83 22.69
CA TYR A 342 3.67 23.27 21.34
C TYR A 342 4.38 21.91 21.23
N ALA A 343 5.64 21.82 21.68
CA ALA A 343 6.39 20.58 21.64
C ALA A 343 5.72 19.47 22.48
N GLY A 344 5.24 19.82 23.68
CA GLY A 344 4.50 18.90 24.55
C GLY A 344 3.19 18.41 23.93
N LEU A 345 2.41 19.29 23.30
CA LEU A 345 1.17 18.93 22.60
C LEU A 345 1.45 18.04 21.38
N ALA A 346 2.49 18.33 20.60
CA ALA A 346 2.89 17.52 19.46
C ALA A 346 3.32 16.10 19.89
N ALA A 347 4.13 15.99 20.95
CA ALA A 347 4.55 14.70 21.50
C ALA A 347 3.36 13.92 22.09
N GLY A 348 2.51 14.58 22.87
CA GLY A 348 1.29 13.98 23.42
C GLY A 348 0.35 13.49 22.32
N TYR A 349 0.17 14.27 21.26
CA TYR A 349 -0.60 13.86 20.09
C TYR A 349 -0.01 12.62 19.41
N ALA A 350 1.31 12.57 19.20
CA ALA A 350 1.97 11.41 18.62
C ALA A 350 1.77 10.15 19.46
N MET A 351 1.83 10.25 20.79
CA MET A 351 1.54 9.13 21.69
C MET A 351 0.09 8.66 21.61
N VAL A 352 -0.88 9.60 21.57
CA VAL A 352 -2.30 9.25 21.40
C VAL A 352 -2.55 8.60 20.05
N ALA A 353 -1.93 9.11 18.98
CA ALA A 353 -2.03 8.56 17.63
C ALA A 353 -1.51 7.12 17.56
N MET A 354 -0.33 6.84 18.16
CA MET A 354 0.19 5.47 18.28
C MET A 354 -0.78 4.55 19.04
N GLY A 355 -1.29 5.00 20.19
CA GLY A 355 -2.25 4.22 20.97
C GLY A 355 -3.55 3.91 20.20
N PHE A 356 -4.03 4.86 19.40
CA PHE A 356 -5.22 4.69 18.57
C PHE A 356 -4.97 3.70 17.43
N ALA A 357 -3.83 3.80 16.74
CA ALA A 357 -3.44 2.86 15.69
C ALA A 357 -3.25 1.44 16.25
N ALA A 358 -2.53 1.29 17.35
CA ALA A 358 -2.27 0.01 17.99
C ALA A 358 -3.58 -0.69 18.43
N ARG A 359 -4.53 0.04 19.03
CA ARG A 359 -5.77 -0.54 19.55
C ARG A 359 -6.85 -0.71 18.48
N SER A 360 -7.11 0.33 17.68
CA SER A 360 -8.27 0.39 16.78
C SER A 360 -7.96 0.14 15.30
N GLY A 361 -6.68 0.12 14.90
CA GLY A 361 -6.30 0.04 13.50
C GLY A 361 -6.61 1.31 12.72
N VAL A 362 -6.87 2.43 13.41
CA VAL A 362 -7.15 3.74 12.79
C VAL A 362 -5.94 4.65 12.94
N VAL A 363 -5.49 5.23 11.83
CA VAL A 363 -4.34 6.16 11.80
C VAL A 363 -4.80 7.62 11.75
N LEU A 364 -4.14 8.46 12.54
CA LEU A 364 -4.43 9.90 12.63
C LEU A 364 -3.45 10.71 11.75
N PRO A 365 -3.87 11.85 11.16
CA PRO A 365 -3.00 12.68 10.32
C PRO A 365 -2.03 13.51 11.17
N ALA A 366 -0.80 13.73 10.72
CA ALA A 366 0.14 14.63 11.38
C ALA A 366 -0.06 16.09 10.96
N VAL A 367 -0.23 16.32 9.66
CA VAL A 367 -0.12 17.64 9.03
C VAL A 367 -1.17 18.61 9.56
N LEU A 368 -2.42 18.16 9.65
CA LEU A 368 -3.54 19.01 10.04
C LEU A 368 -3.41 19.54 11.49
N PRO A 369 -3.31 18.69 12.54
CA PRO A 369 -3.19 19.18 13.91
C PRO A 369 -1.86 19.89 14.18
N ALA A 370 -0.73 19.33 13.73
CA ALA A 370 0.58 19.94 13.97
C ALA A 370 0.74 21.26 13.18
N GLY A 371 0.26 21.30 11.94
CA GLY A 371 0.30 22.49 11.09
C GLY A 371 -0.56 23.62 11.64
N LEU A 372 -1.77 23.34 12.13
CA LEU A 372 -2.63 24.35 12.76
C LEU A 372 -2.00 24.94 14.02
N LEU A 373 -1.46 24.07 14.90
CA LEU A 373 -0.71 24.53 16.08
C LEU A 373 0.51 25.37 15.68
N GLY A 374 1.24 24.95 14.66
CA GLY A 374 2.39 25.67 14.13
C GLY A 374 2.03 27.06 13.58
N VAL A 375 0.93 27.18 12.84
CA VAL A 375 0.42 28.47 12.34
C VAL A 375 0.05 29.39 13.49
N MET A 376 -0.64 28.89 14.52
CA MET A 376 -1.01 29.69 15.69
C MET A 376 0.23 30.16 16.47
N LEU A 377 1.25 29.30 16.58
CA LEU A 377 2.54 29.66 17.15
C LEU A 377 3.21 30.77 16.32
N LEU A 378 3.26 30.66 14.99
CA LEU A 378 3.83 31.68 14.12
C LEU A 378 3.10 33.03 14.23
N VAL A 379 1.77 33.02 14.24
CA VAL A 379 0.95 34.23 14.43
C VAL A 379 1.27 34.92 15.76
N ARG A 380 1.60 34.15 16.80
CA ARG A 380 2.01 34.68 18.10
C ARG A 380 3.38 35.38 18.08
N PHE A 381 4.26 35.02 17.15
CA PHE A 381 5.59 35.61 16.97
C PHE A 381 5.61 36.84 16.05
N LEU A 382 4.59 37.03 15.20
CA LEU A 382 4.50 38.20 14.32
C LEU A 382 4.53 39.51 15.14
N PRO A 383 5.44 40.45 14.81
CA PRO A 383 5.52 41.72 15.51
C PRO A 383 4.21 42.49 15.32
N ALA A 384 3.68 43.01 16.42
CA ALA A 384 2.59 43.97 16.35
C ALA A 384 3.09 45.15 15.51
N HIS A 385 2.53 45.36 14.31
CA HIS A 385 2.68 46.64 13.62
C HIS A 385 2.12 47.70 14.56
N SER A 386 3.01 48.38 15.27
CA SER A 386 2.73 49.60 15.99
C SER A 386 2.41 50.63 14.92
N ARG A 387 1.15 51.05 14.83
CA ARG A 387 0.87 52.32 14.14
C ARG A 387 1.68 53.36 14.89
N GLU A 388 2.69 53.92 14.24
CA GLU A 388 3.39 55.08 14.76
C GLU A 388 2.35 56.14 15.17
N PRO A 389 2.49 56.76 16.35
CA PRO A 389 1.66 57.89 16.70
C PRO A 389 1.87 58.97 15.65
N ARG A 390 0.80 59.31 14.94
CA ARG A 390 0.75 60.41 13.97
C ARG A 390 1.24 61.67 14.71
N PRO A 391 2.34 62.32 14.28
CA PRO A 391 2.82 63.51 14.97
C PRO A 391 1.70 64.56 14.94
N GLU A 392 1.34 65.07 16.13
CA GLU A 392 0.39 66.17 16.25
C GLU A 392 0.92 67.36 15.45
N ALA A 393 0.09 67.87 14.54
CA ALA A 393 0.41 69.08 13.80
C ALA A 393 0.51 70.25 14.79
N PRO A 394 1.54 71.11 14.71
CA PRO A 394 1.65 72.27 15.59
C PRO A 394 0.49 73.23 15.31
N THR A 395 -0.37 73.43 16.30
CA THR A 395 -1.36 74.51 16.33
C THR A 395 -0.63 75.85 16.31
N ARG A 396 -0.95 76.68 15.31
CA ARG A 396 -0.52 78.07 15.21
C ARG A 396 -1.33 78.97 16.14
#